data_AF-A0A850SHW3-F1
#
_entry.id   AF-A0A850SHW3-F1
#
_cell.length_a   1.000
_cell.length_b   1.000
_cell.length_c   1.000
_cell.angle_alpha   90.00
_cell.angle_beta   90.00
_cell.angle_gamma   90.00
#
_symmetry.space_group_name_H-M   'P 1'
#
loop_
_entity.id
_entity.type
_entity.pdbx_description
1 polymer ?
#
loop_
_entity_poly.entity_id
_entity_poly.type
_entity_poly.pdbx_seq_one_letter_code
_entity_poly.pdbx_strand_id
1 'polypeptide(L)'
;MPLRKLSVLALLLSACESVGGGSRTTEIITEPAGALVRVEGYGECLSPCTVAFDQPRTITIAKEGFRAQRLELKPGRSRLIVKLELVAPNTVVEESELPKL
;
A
#
# COMPACT_ATOMS: atom_id res chain seq x y z
N MET A 1 23.93 -71.66 -5.49
CA MET A 1 23.69 -70.74 -4.35
C MET A 1 23.84 -69.29 -4.84
N PRO A 2 23.05 -68.34 -4.31
CA PRO A 2 22.16 -67.52 -5.14
C PRO A 2 22.67 -66.12 -5.50
N LEU A 3 22.01 -65.59 -6.53
CA LEU A 3 22.10 -64.27 -7.15
C LEU A 3 21.89 -63.08 -6.20
N ARG A 4 22.52 -61.97 -6.62
CA ARG A 4 22.02 -60.58 -6.62
C ARG A 4 21.67 -59.94 -5.28
N LYS A 5 22.40 -58.87 -4.94
CA LYS A 5 21.79 -57.63 -4.43
C LYS A 5 22.53 -56.41 -5.01
N LEU A 6 21.98 -55.86 -6.10
CA LEU A 6 22.27 -54.49 -6.52
C LEU A 6 21.55 -53.58 -5.53
N SER A 7 22.30 -52.90 -4.66
CA SER A 7 21.78 -51.81 -3.84
C SER A 7 21.60 -50.57 -4.70
N VAL A 8 20.37 -50.31 -5.16
CA VAL A 8 19.98 -49.04 -5.74
C VAL A 8 19.69 -48.08 -4.58
N LEU A 9 20.65 -47.21 -4.28
CA LEU A 9 20.52 -46.16 -3.30
C LEU A 9 19.72 -45.01 -3.94
N ALA A 10 18.42 -44.98 -3.68
CA ALA A 10 17.52 -43.93 -4.16
C ALA A 10 17.78 -42.63 -3.39
N LEU A 11 18.50 -41.69 -4.03
CA LEU A 11 18.60 -40.30 -3.55
C LEU A 11 17.22 -39.64 -3.70
N LEU A 12 16.50 -39.52 -2.60
CA LEU A 12 15.34 -38.64 -2.48
C LEU A 12 15.84 -37.19 -2.47
N LEU A 13 15.89 -36.57 -3.66
CA LEU A 13 16.00 -35.12 -3.78
C LEU A 13 14.69 -34.50 -3.32
N SER A 14 14.63 -34.15 -2.03
CA SER A 14 13.65 -33.21 -1.50
C SER A 14 13.99 -31.82 -2.07
N ALA A 15 13.40 -31.52 -3.22
CA ALA A 15 13.35 -30.15 -3.72
C ALA A 15 12.44 -29.37 -2.77
N CYS A 16 13.05 -28.67 -1.81
CA CYS A 16 12.37 -27.63 -1.07
C CYS A 16 12.07 -26.52 -2.09
N GLU A 17 10.85 -26.52 -2.62
CA GLU A 17 10.31 -25.39 -3.36
C GLU A 17 10.25 -24.21 -2.37
N SER A 18 11.35 -23.46 -2.31
CA SER A 18 11.36 -22.11 -1.78
C SER A 18 10.46 -21.30 -2.71
N VAL A 19 9.15 -21.35 -2.45
CA VAL A 19 8.18 -20.39 -2.95
C VAL A 19 8.65 -19.04 -2.43
N GLY A 20 9.44 -18.37 -3.26
CA GLY A 20 9.89 -17.02 -3.04
C GLY A 20 8.68 -16.10 -3.02
N GLY A 21 8.04 -15.99 -1.86
CA GLY A 21 7.14 -14.91 -1.50
C GLY A 21 7.94 -13.62 -1.39
N GLY A 22 8.50 -13.16 -2.52
CA GLY A 22 9.22 -11.90 -2.60
C GLY A 22 8.24 -10.79 -2.28
N SER A 23 8.45 -10.13 -1.14
CA SER A 23 7.67 -8.95 -0.74
C SER A 23 7.66 -7.96 -1.88
N ARG A 24 6.47 -7.68 -2.42
CA ARG A 24 6.32 -6.81 -3.59
C ARG A 24 6.25 -5.38 -3.08
N THR A 25 7.26 -4.59 -3.39
CA THR A 25 7.30 -3.17 -3.02
C THR A 25 6.44 -2.35 -3.97
N THR A 26 5.63 -1.44 -3.43
CA THR A 26 4.91 -0.42 -4.19
C THR A 26 5.29 0.96 -3.69
N GLU A 27 5.61 1.86 -4.62
CA GLU A 27 5.84 3.28 -4.37
C GLU A 27 4.50 4.04 -4.44
N ILE A 28 4.17 4.79 -3.39
CA ILE A 28 2.94 5.57 -3.26
C ILE A 28 3.27 7.04 -3.40
N ILE A 29 2.76 7.66 -4.45
CA ILE A 29 2.98 9.07 -4.81
C ILE A 29 1.64 9.79 -4.75
N THR A 30 1.59 10.95 -4.09
CA THR A 30 0.40 11.81 -4.06
C THR A 30 0.62 13.11 -4.82
N GLU A 31 -0.46 13.62 -5.39
CA GLU A 31 -0.52 14.92 -6.05
C GLU A 31 -1.60 15.78 -5.37
N PRO A 32 -1.22 16.83 -4.61
CA PRO A 32 0.15 17.26 -4.32
C PRO A 32 0.91 16.32 -3.36
N ALA A 33 2.26 16.41 -3.40
CA ALA A 33 3.15 15.60 -2.57
C ALA A 33 3.04 15.94 -1.06
N GLY A 34 3.59 15.08 -0.21
CA GLY A 34 3.61 15.28 1.24
C GLY A 34 2.27 15.01 1.90
N ALA A 35 1.52 14.03 1.42
CA ALA A 35 0.35 13.51 2.12
C ALA A 35 0.77 12.40 3.11
N LEU A 36 0.08 12.31 4.24
CA LEU A 36 0.22 11.21 5.18
C LEU A 36 -0.50 9.97 4.63
N VAL A 37 0.24 8.89 4.47
CA VAL A 37 -0.25 7.59 4.01
C VAL A 37 -0.18 6.62 5.18
N ARG A 38 -1.34 6.15 5.63
CA ARG A 38 -1.45 5.09 6.64
C ARG A 38 -1.78 3.77 5.96
N VAL A 39 -0.94 2.77 6.16
CA VAL A 39 -1.12 1.41 5.66
C VAL A 39 -1.50 0.52 6.84
N GLU A 40 -2.67 -0.12 6.74
CA GLU A 40 -3.18 -0.97 7.80
C GLU A 40 -2.23 -2.14 8.09
N GLY A 41 -1.78 -2.25 9.34
CA GLY A 41 -0.84 -3.28 9.79
C GLY A 41 0.65 -2.99 9.54
N TYR A 42 0.99 -1.88 8.86
CA TYR A 42 2.39 -1.53 8.55
C TYR A 42 2.83 -0.19 9.13
N GLY A 43 1.90 0.74 9.35
CA GLY A 43 2.17 2.04 9.95
C GLY A 43 1.92 3.21 9.00
N GLU A 44 2.66 4.29 9.18
CA GLU A 44 2.44 5.57 8.49
C GLU A 44 3.72 6.07 7.82
N CYS A 45 3.58 6.69 6.65
CA CYS A 45 4.66 7.37 5.93
C CYS A 45 4.17 8.62 5.22
N LEU A 46 5.07 9.54 4.92
CA LEU A 46 4.78 10.70 4.08
C LEU A 46 5.07 10.36 2.62
N SER A 47 4.12 10.66 1.73
CA SER A 47 4.29 10.45 0.30
C SER A 47 5.23 11.51 -0.31
N PRO A 48 6.14 11.15 -1.24
CA PRO A 48 6.35 9.81 -1.80
C PRO A 48 7.01 8.84 -0.82
N CYS A 49 6.44 7.64 -0.65
CA CYS A 49 7.01 6.57 0.17
C CYS A 49 6.83 5.19 -0.47
N THR A 50 7.76 4.28 -0.16
CA THR A 50 7.72 2.90 -0.64
C THR A 50 7.31 1.97 0.49
N VAL A 51 6.35 1.10 0.21
CA VAL A 51 5.85 0.11 1.17
C VAL A 51 5.97 -1.29 0.59
N ALA A 52 6.39 -2.24 1.42
CA ALA A 52 6.55 -3.64 1.06
C ALA A 52 5.44 -4.46 1.72
N PHE A 53 4.64 -5.17 0.93
CA PHE A 53 3.50 -5.92 1.45
C PHE A 53 3.20 -7.14 0.56
N ASP A 54 2.61 -8.15 1.17
CA ASP A 54 2.40 -9.48 0.61
C ASP A 54 0.96 -9.73 0.16
N GLN A 55 -0.01 -9.03 0.78
CA GLN A 55 -1.46 -9.20 0.56
C GLN A 55 -2.14 -7.84 0.37
N PRO A 56 -3.32 -7.76 -0.26
CA PRO A 56 -4.07 -6.51 -0.37
C PRO A 56 -4.27 -5.85 1.00
N ARG A 57 -4.03 -4.53 1.08
CA ARG A 57 -4.18 -3.74 2.31
C ARG A 57 -5.02 -2.50 2.06
N THR A 58 -5.79 -2.10 3.06
CA THR A 58 -6.43 -0.79 3.05
C THR A 58 -5.40 0.28 3.39
N ILE A 59 -5.38 1.34 2.59
CA ILE A 59 -4.60 2.54 2.84
C ILE A 59 -5.53 3.73 3.04
N THR A 60 -5.14 4.62 3.94
CA THR A 60 -5.79 5.91 4.15
C THR A 60 -4.80 7.01 3.81
N ILE A 61 -5.18 7.93 2.93
CA ILE A 61 -4.34 9.05 2.51
C ILE A 61 -5.02 10.33 2.97
N ALA A 62 -4.27 11.16 3.70
CA ALA A 62 -4.76 12.42 4.25
C ALA A 62 -3.73 13.54 4.04
N LYS A 63 -4.22 14.74 3.74
CA LYS A 63 -3.42 15.96 3.65
C LYS A 63 -4.27 17.17 4.04
N GLU A 64 -3.69 18.09 4.79
CA GLU A 64 -4.28 19.39 5.15
C GLU A 64 -4.90 20.08 3.93
N GLY A 65 -6.19 20.45 4.01
CA GLY A 65 -6.93 21.11 2.92
C GLY A 65 -7.44 20.16 1.80
N PHE A 66 -7.21 18.85 1.91
CA PHE A 66 -7.67 17.86 0.93
C PHE A 66 -8.58 16.81 1.55
N ARG A 67 -9.48 16.25 0.72
CA ARG A 67 -10.40 15.20 1.11
C ARG A 67 -9.60 13.92 1.38
N ALA A 68 -9.76 13.36 2.58
CA ALA A 68 -9.17 12.08 2.91
C ALA A 68 -9.74 10.96 2.02
N GLN A 69 -8.86 10.11 1.50
CA GLN A 69 -9.23 8.98 0.64
C GLN A 69 -8.87 7.67 1.31
N ARG A 70 -9.74 6.66 1.14
CA ARG A 70 -9.50 5.29 1.57
C ARG A 70 -9.55 4.39 0.35
N LEU A 71 -8.46 3.65 0.12
CA LEU A 71 -8.28 2.83 -1.09
C LEU A 71 -7.74 1.45 -0.69
N GLU A 72 -7.94 0.46 -1.57
CA GLU A 72 -7.28 -0.83 -1.44
C GLU A 72 -6.00 -0.86 -2.28
N LEU A 73 -4.88 -1.14 -1.64
CA LEU A 73 -3.58 -1.32 -2.25
C LEU A 73 -3.33 -2.80 -2.50
N LYS A 74 -3.27 -3.19 -3.80
CA LYS A 74 -3.03 -4.57 -4.22
C LYS A 74 -1.54 -4.81 -4.52
N PRO A 75 -0.96 -5.94 -4.08
CA PRO A 75 0.44 -6.25 -4.35
C PRO A 75 0.67 -6.52 -5.83
N GLY A 76 1.87 -6.24 -6.33
CA GLY A 76 2.24 -6.45 -7.73
C GLY A 76 2.16 -5.22 -8.63
N ARG A 77 1.78 -4.05 -8.10
CA ARG A 77 2.01 -2.76 -8.77
C ARG A 77 3.30 -2.15 -8.26
N SER A 78 4.14 -1.66 -9.16
CA SER A 78 5.37 -0.93 -8.78
C SER A 78 5.06 0.47 -8.27
N ARG A 79 4.02 1.13 -8.80
CA ARG A 79 3.65 2.50 -8.45
C ARG A 79 2.14 2.69 -8.31
N LEU A 80 1.75 3.53 -7.36
CA LEU A 80 0.41 4.06 -7.17
C LEU A 80 0.48 5.60 -7.12
N ILE A 81 -0.19 6.28 -8.04
CA ILE A 81 -0.31 7.73 -8.06
C ILE A 81 -1.74 8.10 -7.64
N VAL A 82 -1.87 8.95 -6.61
CA VAL A 82 -3.17 9.38 -6.06
C VAL A 82 -3.31 10.89 -6.17
N LYS A 83 -4.31 11.34 -6.92
CA LYS A 83 -4.68 12.75 -7.01
C LYS A 83 -5.62 13.11 -5.87
N LEU A 84 -5.26 14.13 -5.11
CA LEU A 84 -6.06 14.59 -3.98
C LEU A 84 -7.05 15.66 -4.42
N GLU A 85 -8.26 15.57 -3.88
CA GLU A 85 -9.32 16.54 -4.12
C GLU A 85 -9.29 17.60 -3.03
N LEU A 86 -9.28 18.88 -3.41
CA LEU A 86 -9.36 19.98 -2.45
C LEU A 86 -10.72 19.97 -1.76
N VAL A 87 -10.72 20.17 -0.44
CA VAL A 87 -11.95 20.51 0.28
C VAL A 87 -12.09 22.02 0.16
N ALA A 88 -12.93 22.48 -0.76
CA ALA A 88 -13.26 23.91 -0.83
C ALA A 88 -13.87 24.34 0.52
N PRO A 89 -13.40 25.44 1.13
CA PRO A 89 -14.08 26.00 2.28
C PRO A 89 -15.47 26.45 1.84
N ASN A 90 -16.53 25.91 2.46
CA ASN A 90 -17.88 26.42 2.29
C ASN A 90 -17.97 27.78 3.00
N THR A 91 -17.48 28.85 2.39
CA THR A 91 -17.72 30.21 2.88
C THR A 91 -19.09 30.66 2.43
N VAL A 92 -20.13 30.31 3.20
CA VAL A 92 -21.32 31.16 3.28
C VAL A 92 -21.10 32.03 4.50
N VAL A 93 -20.35 33.12 4.31
CA VAL A 93 -20.37 34.21 5.28
C VAL A 93 -21.62 34.99 4.92
N GLU A 94 -22.71 34.78 5.65
CA GLU A 94 -23.86 35.68 5.60
C GLU A 94 -23.40 37.04 6.16
N GLU A 95 -22.91 37.89 5.28
CA GLU A 95 -22.68 39.31 5.51
C GLU A 95 -24.05 40.00 5.56
N SER A 96 -24.80 39.78 6.64
CA SER A 96 -26.15 40.33 6.78
C SER A 96 -26.46 40.66 8.23
N GLU A 97 -25.59 41.43 8.89
CA GLU A 97 -25.94 42.11 10.14
C GLU A 97 -24.99 43.30 10.39
N LEU A 98 -24.91 44.23 9.44
CA LEU A 98 -24.47 45.58 9.76
C LEU A 98 -25.61 46.29 10.51
N PRO A 99 -25.44 46.68 11.80
CA PRO A 99 -26.43 47.51 12.47
C PRO A 99 -26.48 48.87 11.77
N LYS A 100 -27.67 49.27 11.33
CA LYS A 100 -27.90 50.64 10.86
C LYS A 100 -27.77 51.57 12.07
N LEU A 101 -26.77 52.45 12.03
CA LEU A 101 -26.64 53.59 12.95
C LEU A 101 -27.77 54.59 12.73
#